data_AF-A0A8C1U5G5-F1
#
_entry.id   AF-A0A8C1U5G5-F1
#
_cell.length_a   1.000
_cell.length_b   1.000
_cell.length_c   1.000
_cell.angle_alpha   90.00
_cell.angle_beta   90.00
_cell.angle_gamma   90.00
#
_symmetry.space_group_name_H-M   'P 1'
#
loop_
_entity.id
_entity.type
_entity.pdbx_description
1 polymer ?
#
loop_
_entity_poly.entity_id
_entity_poly.type
_entity_poly.pdbx_seq_one_letter_code
_entity_poly.pdbx_strand_id
1 'polypeptide(L)'
;MRTFMILVLTIVAVTGIKHKAGQILLMEIIDDVKQILNQSSSTNLNQFVIDVFPPVGCSEKHICQAAMVMMNTELSHSMLHRRLFAYANYSGHLHCNVTASEEHRMDVFLEKIKDCCKTKQVK
;
A
#
# COMPACT_ATOMS: atom_id res chain seq x y z
N MET A 1 38.37 -14.81 8.56
CA MET A 1 37.96 -14.47 7.18
C MET A 1 36.77 -15.31 6.67
N ARG A 2 36.74 -16.64 6.85
CA ARG A 2 35.61 -17.50 6.38
C ARG A 2 34.23 -17.16 6.98
N THR A 3 34.16 -16.86 8.27
CA THR A 3 32.89 -16.54 8.96
C THR A 3 32.28 -15.20 8.51
N PHE A 4 33.11 -14.18 8.28
CA PHE A 4 32.65 -12.89 7.77
C PHE A 4 32.06 -13.01 6.36
N MET A 5 32.65 -13.84 5.49
CA MET A 5 32.16 -14.00 4.13
C MET A 5 30.78 -14.69 4.06
N ILE A 6 30.55 -15.67 4.94
CA ILE A 6 29.24 -16.35 5.04
C ILE A 6 28.18 -15.37 5.57
N LEU A 7 28.51 -14.54 6.56
CA LEU A 7 27.60 -13.52 7.10
C LEU A 7 27.20 -12.49 6.05
N VAL A 8 28.13 -12.04 5.21
CA VAL A 8 27.86 -11.06 4.14
C VAL A 8 26.94 -11.67 3.07
N LEU A 9 27.16 -12.92 2.67
CA LEU A 9 26.34 -13.60 1.66
C LEU A 9 24.89 -13.80 2.12
N THR A 10 24.68 -14.16 3.38
CA THR A 10 23.32 -14.34 3.93
C THR A 10 22.57 -13.02 4.02
N ILE A 11 23.24 -11.93 4.40
CA ILE A 11 22.63 -10.59 4.43
C ILE A 11 22.16 -10.18 3.03
N VAL A 12 23.01 -10.32 2.01
CA VAL A 12 22.67 -9.96 0.62
C VAL A 12 21.49 -10.79 0.12
N ALA A 13 21.49 -12.11 0.33
CA ALA A 13 20.39 -12.96 -0.10
C ALA A 13 19.05 -12.58 0.56
N VAL A 14 19.04 -12.31 1.87
CA VAL A 14 17.83 -11.91 2.61
C VAL A 14 17.33 -10.55 2.14
N THR A 15 18.22 -9.57 1.91
CA THR A 15 17.83 -8.25 1.40
C THR A 15 17.22 -8.33 0.00
N GLY A 16 17.79 -9.15 -0.90
CA GLY A 16 17.27 -9.34 -2.26
C GLY A 16 15.90 -10.02 -2.29
N ILE A 17 15.68 -11.05 -1.45
CA ILE A 17 14.38 -11.72 -1.32
C ILE A 17 13.33 -10.77 -0.76
N LYS A 18 13.70 -10.00 0.29
CA LYS A 18 12.82 -8.99 0.88
C LYS A 18 12.36 -8.02 -0.21
N HIS A 19 13.30 -7.40 -0.94
CA HIS A 19 13.01 -6.45 -2.01
C HIS A 19 12.02 -7.01 -3.05
N LYS A 20 12.20 -8.24 -3.50
CA LYS A 20 11.31 -8.89 -4.49
C LYS A 20 9.89 -9.06 -3.96
N ALA A 21 9.72 -9.43 -2.69
CA ALA A 21 8.40 -9.60 -2.08
C ALA A 21 7.63 -8.27 -1.98
N GLY A 22 8.32 -7.19 -1.61
CA GLY A 22 7.73 -5.84 -1.57
C GLY A 22 7.22 -5.39 -2.95
N GLN A 23 8.00 -5.64 -4.00
CA GLN A 23 7.63 -5.29 -5.36
C GLN A 23 6.39 -6.07 -5.85
N ILE A 24 6.31 -7.37 -5.54
CA ILE A 24 5.13 -8.20 -5.87
C ILE A 24 3.89 -7.64 -5.16
N LEU A 25 3.98 -7.33 -3.86
CA LEU A 25 2.85 -6.76 -3.12
C LEU A 25 2.36 -5.45 -3.74
N LEU A 26 3.26 -4.56 -4.16
CA LEU A 26 2.89 -3.31 -4.84
C LEU A 26 2.16 -3.56 -6.16
N MET A 27 2.60 -4.54 -6.96
CA MET A 27 1.91 -4.90 -8.21
C MET A 27 0.51 -5.42 -7.94
N GLU A 28 0.36 -6.31 -6.97
CA GLU A 28 -0.95 -6.87 -6.62
C GLU A 28 -1.92 -5.81 -6.09
N ILE A 29 -1.44 -4.84 -5.29
CA ILE A 29 -2.26 -3.70 -4.85
C ILE A 29 -2.75 -2.87 -6.04
N ILE A 30 -1.85 -2.58 -6.99
CA ILE A 30 -2.19 -1.83 -8.20
C ILE A 30 -3.27 -2.56 -9.01
N ASP A 31 -3.17 -3.88 -9.14
CA ASP A 31 -4.12 -4.67 -9.91
C ASP A 31 -5.48 -4.78 -9.21
N ASP A 32 -5.51 -4.93 -7.88
CA ASP A 32 -6.75 -4.86 -7.10
C ASP A 32 -7.46 -3.52 -7.27
N VAL A 33 -6.71 -2.40 -7.24
CA VAL A 33 -7.29 -1.07 -7.48
C VAL A 33 -7.91 -0.99 -8.88
N LYS A 34 -7.18 -1.43 -9.92
CA LYS A 34 -7.72 -1.43 -11.29
C LYS A 34 -9.00 -2.27 -11.38
N GLN A 35 -9.03 -3.43 -10.74
CA GLN A 35 -10.19 -4.30 -10.74
C GLN A 35 -11.40 -3.61 -10.11
N ILE A 36 -11.23 -2.99 -8.94
CA ILE A 36 -12.32 -2.29 -8.22
C ILE A 36 -12.86 -1.11 -9.06
N LEU A 37 -11.96 -0.31 -9.64
CA LEU A 37 -12.36 0.83 -10.49
C LEU A 37 -13.12 0.39 -11.74
N ASN A 38 -12.77 -0.77 -12.31
CA ASN A 38 -13.47 -1.35 -13.47
C ASN A 38 -14.79 -2.04 -13.10
N GLN A 39 -14.96 -2.44 -11.82
CA GLN A 39 -16.15 -3.12 -11.29
C GLN A 39 -17.05 -2.16 -10.50
N SER A 40 -17.21 -0.92 -10.98
CA SER A 40 -17.91 0.16 -10.30
C SER A 40 -19.40 -0.10 -9.98
N SER A 41 -19.98 -1.19 -10.49
CA SER A 41 -21.37 -1.58 -10.21
C SER A 41 -21.56 -2.28 -8.86
N SER A 42 -20.50 -2.86 -8.27
CA SER A 42 -20.57 -3.61 -7.00
C SER A 42 -20.00 -2.86 -5.79
N THR A 43 -19.48 -1.65 -6.00
CA THR A 43 -18.79 -0.87 -4.97
C THR A 43 -19.22 0.59 -5.11
N ASN A 44 -19.66 1.20 -4.02
CA ASN A 44 -19.97 2.62 -3.95
C ASN A 44 -18.68 3.46 -4.00
N LEU A 45 -18.21 3.73 -5.21
CA LEU A 45 -17.06 4.61 -5.46
C LEU A 45 -17.36 6.11 -5.26
N ASN A 46 -18.61 6.47 -4.98
CA ASN A 46 -19.04 7.85 -4.75
C ASN A 46 -18.99 8.26 -3.27
N GLN A 47 -18.77 7.32 -2.35
CA GLN A 47 -18.58 7.66 -0.94
C GLN A 47 -17.32 8.51 -0.76
N PHE A 48 -17.38 9.42 0.21
CA PHE A 48 -16.23 10.22 0.62
C PHE A 48 -15.45 9.48 1.70
N VAL A 49 -14.13 9.55 1.62
CA VAL A 49 -13.20 8.98 2.59
C VAL A 49 -12.11 9.98 2.92
N ILE A 50 -11.57 9.87 4.13
CA ILE A 50 -10.46 10.71 4.57
C ILE A 50 -9.27 10.51 3.63
N ASP A 51 -8.77 11.60 3.07
CA ASP A 51 -7.58 11.59 2.23
C ASP A 51 -6.32 11.70 3.07
N VAL A 52 -5.48 10.69 2.97
CA VAL A 52 -4.22 10.61 3.70
C VAL A 52 -3.02 10.90 2.81
N PHE A 53 -3.23 11.16 1.51
CA PHE A 53 -2.14 11.38 0.57
C PHE A 53 -1.81 12.88 0.46
N PRO A 54 -0.54 13.28 0.65
CA PRO A 54 -0.16 14.66 0.45
C PRO A 54 -0.22 15.02 -1.05
N PRO A 55 -0.30 16.32 -1.39
CA PRO A 55 -0.33 16.76 -2.79
C PRO A 55 0.95 16.41 -3.56
N VAL A 56 2.08 16.22 -2.87
CA VAL A 56 3.36 15.88 -3.47
C VAL A 56 4.04 14.76 -2.68
N GLY A 57 4.42 13.72 -3.42
CA GLY A 57 5.13 12.56 -2.89
C GLY A 57 4.22 11.57 -2.17
N CYS A 58 4.77 10.40 -1.83
CA CYS A 58 4.11 9.48 -0.92
C CYS A 58 5.15 8.62 -0.18
N SER A 59 4.69 8.02 0.91
CA SER A 59 5.50 7.13 1.75
C SER A 59 4.70 5.88 2.08
N GLU A 60 5.42 4.87 2.52
CA GLU A 60 4.90 3.58 2.97
C GLU A 60 3.93 3.78 4.14
N LYS A 61 4.16 4.81 4.98
CA LYS A 61 3.20 5.27 6.00
C LYS A 61 1.85 5.68 5.39
N HIS A 62 1.82 6.34 4.24
CA HIS A 62 0.56 6.74 3.60
C HIS A 62 -0.21 5.52 3.09
N ILE A 63 0.48 4.49 2.59
CA ILE A 63 -0.15 3.20 2.20
C ILE A 63 -0.77 2.52 3.43
N CYS A 64 -0.08 2.55 4.55
CA CYS A 64 -0.59 2.05 5.83
C CYS A 64 -1.81 2.85 6.33
N GLN A 65 -1.76 4.19 6.27
CA GLN A 65 -2.90 5.04 6.61
C GLN A 65 -4.10 4.78 5.68
N ALA A 66 -3.85 4.50 4.40
CA ALA A 66 -4.91 4.17 3.47
C ALA A 66 -5.62 2.85 3.84
N ALA A 67 -4.87 1.85 4.31
CA ALA A 67 -5.46 0.64 4.89
C ALA A 67 -6.38 0.98 6.08
N MET A 68 -5.93 1.85 6.99
CA MET A 68 -6.72 2.29 8.15
C MET A 68 -7.99 3.03 7.75
N VAL A 69 -7.95 3.88 6.72
CA VAL A 69 -9.14 4.54 6.17
C VAL A 69 -10.13 3.50 5.63
N MET A 70 -9.63 2.53 4.87
CA MET A 70 -10.44 1.48 4.26
C MET A 70 -11.13 0.56 5.27
N MET A 71 -10.63 0.42 6.50
CA MET A 71 -11.30 -0.35 7.57
C MET A 71 -12.73 0.11 7.84
N ASN A 72 -13.03 1.38 7.59
CA ASN A 72 -14.34 1.98 7.85
C ASN A 72 -15.20 2.11 6.58
N THR A 73 -14.89 1.30 5.56
CA THR A 73 -15.56 1.33 4.24
C THR A 73 -16.07 -0.06 3.89
N GLU A 74 -16.87 -0.17 2.83
CA GLU A 74 -17.31 -1.47 2.30
C GLU A 74 -16.15 -2.36 1.80
N LEU A 75 -14.96 -1.77 1.61
CA LEU A 75 -13.76 -2.48 1.16
C LEU A 75 -12.92 -3.05 2.32
N SER A 76 -13.36 -2.95 3.57
CA SER A 76 -12.65 -3.42 4.78
C SER A 76 -12.33 -4.93 4.78
N HIS A 77 -13.03 -5.72 3.97
CA HIS A 77 -12.77 -7.15 3.81
C HIS A 77 -12.21 -7.53 2.44
N SER A 78 -11.94 -6.55 1.59
CA SER A 78 -11.39 -6.75 0.24
C SER A 78 -9.94 -7.28 0.28
N MET A 79 -9.53 -7.90 -0.83
CA MET A 79 -8.12 -8.27 -1.04
C MET A 79 -7.21 -7.03 -1.04
N LEU A 80 -7.69 -5.92 -1.62
CA LEU A 80 -6.96 -4.65 -1.61
C LEU A 80 -6.59 -4.24 -0.17
N HIS A 81 -7.58 -4.20 0.72
CA HIS A 81 -7.36 -3.84 2.12
C HIS A 81 -6.34 -4.75 2.82
N ARG A 82 -6.45 -6.07 2.62
CA ARG A 82 -5.50 -7.03 3.19
C ARG A 82 -4.08 -6.81 2.68
N ARG A 83 -3.91 -6.53 1.39
CA ARG A 83 -2.60 -6.30 0.77
C ARG A 83 -1.98 -4.98 1.18
N LEU A 84 -2.76 -3.92 1.37
CA LEU A 84 -2.27 -2.66 1.92
C LEU A 84 -1.66 -2.87 3.32
N PHE A 85 -2.33 -3.63 4.19
CA PHE A 85 -1.78 -4.01 5.50
C PHE A 85 -0.54 -4.89 5.40
N ALA A 86 -0.53 -5.88 4.48
CA ALA A 86 0.63 -6.73 4.26
C ALA A 86 1.86 -5.91 3.84
N TYR A 87 1.69 -4.96 2.92
CA TYR A 87 2.77 -4.08 2.48
C TYR A 87 3.22 -3.12 3.58
N ALA A 88 2.27 -2.55 4.34
CA ALA A 88 2.57 -1.70 5.49
C ALA A 88 3.42 -2.44 6.54
N ASN A 89 3.03 -3.66 6.90
CA ASN A 89 3.81 -4.50 7.82
C ASN A 89 5.20 -4.84 7.24
N TYR A 90 5.26 -5.24 5.97
CA TYR A 90 6.52 -5.52 5.28
C TYR A 90 7.50 -4.32 5.29
N SER A 91 6.98 -3.11 5.18
CA SER A 91 7.74 -1.85 5.21
C SER A 91 8.03 -1.33 6.63
N GLY A 92 7.59 -2.03 7.68
CA GLY A 92 7.85 -1.65 9.08
C GLY A 92 6.87 -0.64 9.66
N HIS A 93 5.71 -0.44 9.02
CA HIS A 93 4.66 0.46 9.46
C HIS A 93 3.46 -0.33 10.00
N LEU A 94 3.46 -0.57 11.31
CA LEU A 94 2.44 -1.38 12.02
C LEU A 94 1.30 -0.53 12.60
N HIS A 95 1.57 0.74 12.92
CA HIS A 95 0.61 1.65 13.53
C HIS A 95 0.64 2.99 12.82
N CYS A 96 -0.46 3.33 12.17
CA CYS A 96 -0.55 4.48 11.30
C CYS A 96 -1.80 5.27 11.62
N ASN A 97 -1.68 6.18 12.59
CA ASN A 97 -2.79 7.06 12.95
C ASN A 97 -3.17 7.93 11.74
N VAL A 98 -4.48 8.02 11.50
CA VAL A 98 -5.07 8.93 10.52
C VAL A 98 -5.32 10.25 11.26
N THR A 99 -4.71 11.34 10.78
CA THR A 99 -4.83 12.69 11.37
C THR A 99 -5.29 13.73 10.35
N ALA A 100 -5.53 13.30 9.12
CA ALA A 100 -6.05 14.16 8.06
C ALA A 100 -7.54 14.43 8.25
N SER A 101 -7.97 15.61 7.81
CA SER A 101 -9.37 16.06 7.86
C SER A 101 -9.99 16.28 6.48
N GLU A 102 -9.18 16.30 5.43
CA GLU A 102 -9.67 16.43 4.06
C GLU A 102 -10.28 15.11 3.60
N GLU A 103 -11.34 15.18 2.79
CA GLU A 103 -12.00 14.01 2.24
C GLU A 103 -12.04 14.08 0.71
N HIS A 104 -11.91 12.92 0.07
CA HIS A 104 -12.08 12.77 -1.36
C HIS A 104 -13.02 11.59 -1.68
N ARG A 105 -13.57 11.60 -2.90
CA ARG A 105 -14.34 10.45 -3.40
C ARG A 105 -13.43 9.21 -3.45
N MET A 106 -14.03 8.05 -3.18
CA MET A 106 -13.33 6.77 -3.13
C MET A 106 -12.60 6.44 -4.43
N ASP A 107 -13.15 6.76 -5.61
CA ASP A 107 -12.44 6.56 -6.88
C ASP A 107 -11.12 7.36 -6.95
N VAL A 108 -11.14 8.64 -6.55
CA VAL A 108 -9.96 9.49 -6.48
C VAL A 108 -8.95 8.95 -5.46
N PHE A 109 -9.44 8.50 -4.31
CA PHE A 109 -8.60 7.91 -3.27
C PHE A 109 -7.91 6.61 -3.72
N LEU A 110 -8.62 5.74 -4.44
CA LEU A 110 -8.07 4.52 -5.03
C LEU A 110 -7.01 4.83 -6.09
N GLU A 111 -7.25 5.84 -6.95
CA GLU A 111 -6.24 6.33 -7.90
C GLU A 111 -4.95 6.79 -7.19
N LYS A 112 -5.09 7.54 -6.09
CA LYS A 112 -3.94 7.96 -5.26
C LYS A 112 -3.17 6.79 -4.63
N ILE A 113 -3.86 5.73 -4.19
CA ILE A 113 -3.21 4.49 -3.75
C ILE A 113 -2.36 3.90 -4.88
N LYS A 114 -2.96 3.74 -6.07
CA LYS A 114 -2.28 3.17 -7.25
C LYS A 114 -1.04 3.97 -7.61
N ASP A 115 -1.15 5.29 -7.67
CA ASP A 115 -0.03 6.16 -8.03
C ASP A 115 1.06 6.15 -6.95
N CYS A 116 0.69 6.16 -5.68
CA CYS A 116 1.65 5.97 -4.60
C CYS A 116 2.41 4.65 -4.75
N CYS A 117 1.73 3.53 -5.00
CA CYS A 117 2.37 2.24 -5.22
C CYS A 117 3.34 2.26 -6.42
N LYS A 118 3.00 2.89 -7.54
CA LYS A 118 3.92 3.04 -8.69
C LYS A 118 5.20 3.78 -8.30
N THR A 119 5.10 4.86 -7.53
CA THR A 119 6.29 5.60 -7.08
C THR A 119 7.21 4.74 -6.19
N LYS A 120 6.65 3.76 -5.49
CA LYS A 120 7.40 2.81 -4.65
C LYS A 120 8.02 1.66 -5.44
N GLN A 121 7.59 1.41 -6.67
CA GLN A 121 8.22 0.41 -7.53
C GLN A 121 9.52 0.92 -8.17
N VAL A 122 9.68 2.23 -8.31
CA VAL A 122 10.83 2.87 -8.99
C VAL A 122 11.99 3.15 -8.03
N LYS A 123 11.78 2.99 -6.71
CA LYS A 123 12.81 3.12 -5.67
C LYS A 123 13.38 1.76 -5.27
#